data_AF-A0A3Q2XU88-F1
#
_entry.id   AF-A0A3Q2XU88-F1
#
_cell.length_a   1.000
_cell.length_b   1.000
_cell.length_c   1.000
_cell.angle_alpha   90.00
_cell.angle_beta   90.00
_cell.angle_gamma   90.00
#
_symmetry.space_group_name_H-M   'P 1'
#
loop_
_entity.id
_entity.type
_entity.pdbx_description
1 polymer ?
#
loop_
_entity_poly.entity_id
_entity_poly.type
_entity_poly.pdbx_seq_one_letter_code
_entity_poly.pdbx_strand_id
1 'polypeptide(L)'
;NFYLSSIFFLDGFRERITILRGNHETRQLTHVYGFYDECLMKYGNVTVWKYFTDLFDYLPLTALVDNQILCLHGGLSPSIVTLENIRTLDRLQEVPHEGPMCDLLWSDPDEHYGWDISLRGAGYTFGQDISETFNHANGLILVSRAHQLEMEGFNWCHDKNVVTIFSAPNYCYRFIFSHSFSFLEDLRSDFDAAPRKEEPQSSWRFPDYFL
;
A
#
# COMPACT_ATOMS: atom_id res chain seq x y z
N ASN A 1 10.92 -1.01 -13.25
CA ASN A 1 9.47 -0.94 -12.96
C ASN A 1 9.24 -1.37 -11.54
N PHE A 2 9.75 -0.56 -10.62
CA PHE A 2 9.29 -0.56 -9.24
C PHE A 2 7.93 0.16 -9.23
N TYR A 3 6.87 -0.55 -8.86
CA TYR A 3 5.60 0.10 -8.58
C TYR A 3 5.69 0.59 -7.13
N LEU A 4 5.86 1.90 -6.95
CA LEU A 4 5.59 2.53 -5.66
C LEU A 4 4.15 2.16 -5.31
N SER A 5 3.97 1.29 -4.33
CA SER A 5 2.65 0.94 -3.81
C SER A 5 2.23 2.00 -2.79
N SER A 6 2.41 3.27 -3.15
CA SER A 6 2.07 4.40 -2.29
C SER A 6 0.64 4.81 -2.58
N ILE A 7 -0.19 4.89 -1.53
CA ILE A 7 -1.53 5.46 -1.63
C ILE A 7 -1.38 6.98 -1.66
N PHE A 8 -1.97 7.61 -2.68
CA PHE A 8 -2.03 9.06 -2.82
C PHE A 8 -3.44 9.54 -2.46
N PHE A 9 -3.54 10.43 -1.47
CA PHE A 9 -4.72 11.29 -1.29
C PHE A 9 -4.46 12.65 -1.96
N LEU A 10 -5.47 13.39 -2.42
CA LEU A 10 -5.32 14.69 -3.13
C LEU A 10 -6.22 15.78 -2.49
N ASP A 11 -5.66 16.90 -1.98
CA ASP A 11 -6.32 18.13 -1.46
C ASP A 11 -5.53 19.51 -1.41
N GLY A 12 -5.81 20.56 -2.19
CA GLY A 12 -5.16 21.90 -1.95
C GLY A 12 -3.79 22.36 -2.58
N PHE A 13 -2.57 22.06 -2.09
CA PHE A 13 -1.23 22.11 -2.78
C PHE A 13 -0.21 21.94 -1.66
N ARG A 14 0.74 20.99 -1.72
CA ARG A 14 1.60 20.54 -0.59
C ARG A 14 0.85 20.00 0.64
N GLU A 15 -0.34 20.53 0.89
CA GLU A 15 -1.45 19.98 1.66
C GLU A 15 -2.30 19.02 0.79
N ARG A 16 -2.03 18.88 -0.55
CA ARG A 16 -2.79 17.94 -1.42
C ARG A 16 -2.48 16.52 -1.14
N ILE A 17 -1.19 16.24 -1.15
CA ILE A 17 -0.78 14.88 -1.38
C ILE A 17 -0.26 14.33 -0.09
N THR A 18 -1.05 13.43 0.50
CA THR A 18 -0.55 12.55 1.53
C THR A 18 -0.04 11.29 0.85
N ILE A 19 1.24 11.01 1.06
CA ILE A 19 1.91 9.78 0.61
C ILE A 19 2.13 8.94 1.85
N LEU A 20 1.49 7.77 1.89
CA LEU A 20 1.71 6.79 2.96
C LEU A 20 2.85 5.84 2.61
N ARG A 21 3.51 5.30 3.63
CA ARG A 21 4.49 4.23 3.48
C ARG A 21 3.77 2.95 3.09
N GLY A 22 4.26 2.24 2.08
CA GLY A 22 3.89 0.86 1.78
C GLY A 22 4.98 -0.12 2.20
N ASN A 23 4.73 -1.42 2.01
CA ASN A 23 5.70 -2.46 2.37
C ASN A 23 6.93 -2.46 1.44
N HIS A 24 6.81 -1.96 0.21
CA HIS A 24 7.91 -1.85 -0.75
C HIS A 24 8.84 -0.67 -0.49
N GLU A 25 8.43 0.33 0.30
CA GLU A 25 9.24 1.48 0.73
C GLU A 25 10.17 1.10 1.91
N THR A 26 10.93 0.03 1.70
CA THR A 26 11.88 -0.60 2.63
C THR A 26 13.20 -0.89 1.94
N ARG A 27 14.31 -0.87 2.68
CA ARG A 27 15.64 -1.19 2.14
C ARG A 27 15.70 -2.64 1.67
N GLN A 28 15.07 -3.56 2.42
CA GLN A 28 15.10 -4.98 2.09
C GLN A 28 14.36 -5.28 0.77
N LEU A 29 13.10 -4.82 0.62
CA LEU A 29 12.34 -5.14 -0.59
C LEU A 29 12.88 -4.37 -1.80
N THR A 30 13.32 -3.12 -1.65
CA THR A 30 13.90 -2.37 -2.79
C THR A 30 15.17 -3.02 -3.35
N HIS A 31 15.93 -3.73 -2.51
CA HIS A 31 17.07 -4.54 -2.94
C HIS A 31 16.67 -5.75 -3.77
N VAL A 32 15.62 -6.46 -3.35
CA VAL A 32 15.18 -7.72 -3.99
C VAL A 32 14.34 -7.48 -5.24
N TYR A 33 13.50 -6.44 -5.22
CA TYR A 33 12.48 -6.18 -6.24
C TYR A 33 12.90 -5.10 -7.27
N GLY A 34 14.21 -4.85 -7.38
CA GLY A 34 14.81 -4.16 -8.53
C GLY A 34 14.92 -2.64 -8.46
N PHE A 35 14.43 -1.96 -7.41
CA PHE A 35 14.59 -0.50 -7.29
C PHE A 35 16.06 -0.10 -7.05
N TYR A 36 16.78 -0.90 -6.26
CA TYR A 36 18.23 -0.75 -6.07
C TYR A 36 18.98 -0.84 -7.41
N ASP A 37 18.73 -1.90 -8.18
CA ASP A 37 19.37 -2.12 -9.47
C ASP A 37 18.99 -1.04 -10.49
N GLU A 38 17.73 -0.60 -10.48
CA GLU A 38 17.25 0.49 -11.34
C GLU A 38 18.01 1.80 -11.06
N CYS A 39 18.20 2.15 -9.77
CA CYS A 39 18.98 3.32 -9.38
C CYS A 39 20.46 3.18 -9.79
N LEU A 40 21.06 2.02 -9.53
CA LEU A 40 22.45 1.77 -9.87
C LEU A 40 22.68 1.87 -11.39
N MET A 41 21.79 1.28 -12.19
CA MET A 41 21.87 1.29 -13.65
C MET A 41 21.69 2.71 -14.23
N LYS A 42 20.72 3.48 -13.71
CA LYS A 42 20.41 4.83 -14.23
C LYS A 42 21.42 5.90 -13.80
N TYR A 43 21.97 5.79 -12.59
CA TYR A 43 22.81 6.86 -12.00
C TYR A 43 24.29 6.44 -11.82
N GLY A 44 24.64 5.19 -12.14
CA GLY A 44 26.01 4.66 -12.04
C GLY A 44 26.51 4.46 -10.61
N ASN A 45 25.68 4.74 -9.59
CA ASN A 45 25.97 4.53 -8.17
C ASN A 45 24.68 4.46 -7.34
N VAL A 46 24.82 4.10 -6.06
CA VAL A 46 23.67 3.82 -5.16
C VAL A 46 23.18 5.04 -4.36
N THR A 47 23.73 6.23 -4.59
CA THR A 47 23.43 7.42 -3.78
C THR A 47 21.95 7.81 -3.85
N VAL A 48 21.35 7.72 -5.04
CA VAL A 48 19.93 8.01 -5.23
C VAL A 48 19.05 7.02 -4.47
N TRP A 49 19.38 5.72 -4.51
CA TRP A 49 18.67 4.70 -3.74
C TRP A 49 18.74 4.98 -2.23
N LYS A 50 19.91 5.38 -1.71
CA LYS A 50 20.07 5.76 -0.30
C LYS A 50 19.17 6.94 0.08
N TYR A 51 19.14 8.00 -0.72
CA TYR A 51 18.27 9.15 -0.44
C TYR A 51 16.79 8.79 -0.42
N PHE A 52 16.33 7.90 -1.31
CA PHE A 52 14.95 7.44 -1.28
C PHE A 52 14.66 6.57 -0.06
N THR A 53 15.54 5.61 0.29
CA THR A 53 15.29 4.74 1.45
C THR A 53 15.39 5.48 2.78
N ASP A 54 16.26 6.48 2.89
CA ASP A 54 16.28 7.38 4.05
C ASP A 54 15.01 8.25 4.11
N LEU A 55 14.47 8.69 2.97
CA LEU A 55 13.19 9.40 2.91
C LEU A 55 12.01 8.51 3.30
N PHE A 56 12.03 7.23 2.93
CA PHE A 56 10.93 6.30 3.24
C PHE A 56 10.68 6.14 4.74
N ASP A 57 11.70 6.26 5.58
CA ASP A 57 11.56 6.25 7.04
C ASP A 57 10.71 7.42 7.56
N TYR A 58 10.62 8.52 6.79
CA TYR A 58 9.83 9.68 7.15
C TYR A 58 8.37 9.60 6.67
N LEU A 59 8.00 8.62 5.84
CA LEU A 59 6.62 8.47 5.37
C LEU A 59 5.68 8.09 6.53
N PRO A 60 4.49 8.71 6.65
CA PRO A 60 3.46 8.30 7.60
C PRO A 60 2.99 6.87 7.33
N LEU A 61 2.67 6.13 8.40
CA LEU A 61 2.12 4.77 8.30
C LEU A 61 0.63 4.77 7.96
N THR A 62 -0.11 5.75 8.47
CA THR A 62 -1.56 5.88 8.29
C THR A 62 -1.96 7.33 8.12
N ALA A 63 -3.16 7.56 7.59
CA ALA A 63 -3.85 8.85 7.61
C ALA A 63 -5.28 8.68 8.12
N LEU A 64 -5.83 9.72 8.72
CA LEU A 64 -7.23 9.77 9.15
C LEU A 64 -7.93 10.89 8.40
N VAL A 65 -8.87 10.54 7.53
CA VAL A 65 -9.65 11.49 6.71
C VAL A 65 -10.99 11.73 7.38
N ASP A 66 -11.36 13.01 7.52
CA ASP A 66 -12.61 13.48 8.15
C ASP A 66 -12.93 12.87 9.53
N ASN A 67 -11.89 12.46 10.25
CA ASN A 67 -11.97 11.73 11.51
C ASN A 67 -12.81 10.44 11.46
N GLN A 68 -13.06 9.89 10.27
CA GLN A 68 -13.97 8.75 10.08
C GLN A 68 -13.39 7.65 9.19
N ILE A 69 -12.42 7.95 8.34
CA ILE A 69 -11.82 6.97 7.42
C ILE A 69 -10.35 6.80 7.78
N LEU A 70 -9.98 5.60 8.23
CA LEU A 70 -8.59 5.24 8.45
C LEU A 70 -7.98 4.73 7.14
N CYS A 71 -6.93 5.38 6.68
CA CYS A 71 -6.20 5.01 5.48
C CYS A 71 -4.84 4.43 5.83
N LEU A 72 -4.50 3.26 5.28
CA LEU A 72 -3.21 2.60 5.47
C LEU A 72 -2.87 1.69 4.28
N HIS A 73 -1.63 1.24 4.16
CA HIS A 73 -1.25 0.37 3.04
C HIS A 73 -1.72 -1.08 3.23
N GLY A 74 -1.30 -1.68 4.34
CA GLY A 74 -1.59 -3.06 4.74
C GLY A 74 -2.98 -3.18 5.36
N GLY A 75 -3.03 -3.59 6.61
CA GLY A 75 -4.27 -3.88 7.31
C GLY A 75 -4.14 -3.67 8.81
N LEU A 76 -5.12 -4.16 9.56
CA LEU A 76 -5.13 -3.99 11.00
C LEU A 76 -4.04 -4.86 11.67
N SER A 77 -3.73 -4.55 12.93
CA SER A 77 -2.80 -5.32 13.76
C SER A 77 -3.50 -5.80 15.03
N PRO A 78 -3.26 -7.05 15.48
CA PRO A 78 -3.75 -7.51 16.78
C PRO A 78 -3.14 -6.73 17.96
N SER A 79 -2.02 -6.04 17.74
CA SER A 79 -1.35 -5.19 18.74
C SER A 79 -1.88 -3.75 18.77
N ILE A 80 -2.80 -3.38 17.86
CA ILE A 80 -3.33 -2.03 17.71
C ILE A 80 -4.85 -2.09 17.88
N VAL A 81 -5.33 -1.63 19.03
CA VAL A 81 -6.77 -1.57 19.32
C VAL A 81 -7.34 -0.16 19.17
N THR A 82 -6.49 0.87 19.26
CA THR A 82 -6.90 2.27 19.14
C THR A 82 -6.02 3.06 18.17
N LEU A 83 -6.57 4.15 17.61
CA LEU A 83 -5.80 5.13 16.83
C LEU A 83 -4.62 5.72 17.60
N GLU A 84 -4.72 5.81 18.94
CA GLU A 84 -3.63 6.29 19.77
C GLU A 84 -2.44 5.34 19.79
N ASN A 85 -2.68 4.02 19.73
CA ASN A 85 -1.58 3.05 19.62
C ASN A 85 -0.73 3.31 18.37
N ILE A 86 -1.36 3.66 17.25
CA ILE A 86 -0.65 4.02 15.99
C ILE A 86 0.21 5.27 16.20
N ARG A 87 -0.30 6.30 16.87
CA ARG A 87 0.42 7.57 17.12
C ARG A 87 1.66 7.40 17.99
N THR A 88 1.67 6.38 18.85
CA THR A 88 2.80 6.08 19.74
C THR A 88 3.92 5.27 19.07
N LEU A 89 3.74 4.80 17.84
CA LEU A 89 4.76 4.03 17.13
C LEU A 89 5.95 4.93 16.75
N ASP A 90 7.16 4.47 17.07
CA ASP A 90 8.37 5.03 16.49
C ASP A 90 8.50 4.56 15.04
N ARG A 91 8.11 5.41 14.11
CA ARG A 91 8.11 5.08 12.67
C ARG A 91 9.42 5.44 11.96
N LEU A 92 10.32 6.21 12.59
CA LEU A 92 11.53 6.75 11.96
C LEU A 92 12.66 5.70 11.92
N GLN A 93 12.35 4.55 11.35
CA GLN A 93 13.22 3.40 11.27
C GLN A 93 12.86 2.53 10.05
N GLU A 94 13.73 1.59 9.72
CA GLU A 94 13.39 0.49 8.80
C GLU A 94 12.21 -0.31 9.38
N VAL A 95 11.32 -0.78 8.49
CA VAL A 95 10.18 -1.60 8.90
C VAL A 95 10.69 -2.91 9.56
N PRO A 96 10.34 -3.20 10.81
CA PRO A 96 10.71 -4.45 11.46
C PRO A 96 10.09 -5.67 10.77
N HIS A 97 10.63 -6.87 11.00
CA HIS A 97 10.07 -8.11 10.44
C HIS A 97 8.74 -8.54 11.10
N GLU A 98 8.43 -8.03 12.28
CA GLU A 98 7.21 -8.34 13.03
C GLU A 98 6.76 -7.13 13.88
N GLY A 99 5.53 -7.20 14.38
CA GLY A 99 4.96 -6.20 15.29
C GLY A 99 4.12 -5.13 14.56
N PRO A 100 3.60 -4.15 15.32
CA PRO A 100 2.52 -3.28 14.86
C PRO A 100 2.84 -2.47 13.60
N MET A 101 4.09 -2.02 13.43
CA MET A 101 4.50 -1.30 12.22
C MET A 101 4.55 -2.23 10.99
N CYS A 102 4.98 -3.47 11.16
CA CYS A 102 4.97 -4.49 10.11
C CYS A 102 3.52 -4.81 9.71
N ASP A 103 2.67 -5.08 10.68
CA ASP A 103 1.27 -5.46 10.46
C ASP A 103 0.50 -4.39 9.66
N LEU A 104 0.67 -3.09 10.00
CA LEU A 104 0.04 -1.98 9.27
C LEU A 104 0.42 -1.91 7.79
N LEU A 105 1.53 -2.53 7.38
CA LEU A 105 2.03 -2.53 6.01
C LEU A 105 1.80 -3.87 5.29
N TRP A 106 1.53 -4.96 6.01
CA TRP A 106 1.50 -6.32 5.46
C TRP A 106 0.19 -7.09 5.67
N SER A 107 -0.63 -6.70 6.64
CA SER A 107 -1.87 -7.42 6.94
C SER A 107 -2.92 -7.29 5.83
N ASP A 108 -3.81 -8.27 5.75
CA ASP A 108 -4.86 -8.37 4.73
C ASP A 108 -6.24 -8.71 5.32
N PRO A 109 -7.34 -8.17 4.79
CA PRO A 109 -8.67 -8.68 5.10
C PRO A 109 -8.88 -10.09 4.51
N ASP A 110 -9.67 -10.91 5.19
CA ASP A 110 -10.03 -12.27 4.75
C ASP A 110 -11.44 -12.66 5.26
N GLU A 111 -12.05 -13.67 4.64
CA GLU A 111 -13.43 -14.12 4.93
C GLU A 111 -13.55 -14.94 6.22
N HIS A 112 -12.43 -15.34 6.83
CA HIS A 112 -12.44 -16.08 8.09
C HIS A 112 -12.80 -15.17 9.28
N TYR A 113 -13.15 -15.79 10.42
CA TYR A 113 -13.41 -15.06 11.66
C TYR A 113 -12.11 -14.83 12.44
N GLY A 114 -11.95 -13.68 13.08
CA GLY A 114 -10.82 -13.36 13.95
C GLY A 114 -9.50 -13.06 13.19
N TRP A 115 -8.38 -13.46 13.78
CA TRP A 115 -7.03 -13.27 13.22
C TRP A 115 -6.41 -14.61 12.79
N ASP A 116 -5.65 -14.62 11.70
CA ASP A 116 -4.79 -15.74 11.32
C ASP A 116 -3.43 -15.21 10.80
N ILE A 117 -2.44 -16.10 10.71
CA ILE A 117 -1.09 -15.76 10.24
C ILE A 117 -1.11 -15.55 8.73
N SER A 118 -0.54 -14.44 8.28
CA SER A 118 -0.46 -14.15 6.85
C SER A 118 0.46 -15.13 6.11
N LEU A 119 -0.04 -15.66 4.99
CA LEU A 119 0.75 -16.49 4.06
C LEU A 119 1.89 -15.70 3.38
N ARG A 120 1.94 -14.38 3.54
CA ARG A 120 3.05 -13.53 3.06
C ARG A 120 4.34 -13.72 3.86
N GLY A 121 4.26 -14.37 5.03
CA GLY A 121 5.38 -14.49 5.97
C GLY A 121 5.61 -13.24 6.82
N ALA A 122 4.69 -12.27 6.79
CA ALA A 122 4.68 -11.06 7.60
C ALA A 122 3.23 -10.54 7.75
N GLY A 123 2.90 -9.99 8.92
CA GLY A 123 1.54 -9.52 9.24
C GLY A 123 0.52 -10.65 9.47
N TYR A 124 -0.76 -10.27 9.46
CA TYR A 124 -1.89 -11.15 9.76
C TYR A 124 -2.98 -11.03 8.70
N THR A 125 -3.82 -12.06 8.60
CA THR A 125 -5.16 -11.92 8.01
C THR A 125 -6.17 -11.59 9.10
N PHE A 126 -7.19 -10.79 8.77
CA PHE A 126 -8.23 -10.39 9.72
C PHE A 126 -9.62 -10.48 9.14
N GLY A 127 -10.56 -10.95 9.96
CA GLY A 127 -11.96 -11.13 9.60
C GLY A 127 -12.82 -9.88 9.71
N GLN A 128 -14.07 -10.01 9.25
CA GLN A 128 -15.09 -8.96 9.35
C GLN A 128 -15.30 -8.48 10.80
N ASP A 129 -15.35 -9.41 11.76
CA ASP A 129 -15.54 -9.11 13.19
C ASP A 129 -14.45 -8.21 13.75
N ILE A 130 -13.22 -8.38 13.27
CA ILE A 130 -12.08 -7.54 13.66
C ILE A 130 -12.25 -6.13 13.11
N SER A 131 -12.59 -5.99 11.83
CA SER A 131 -12.78 -4.67 11.22
C SER A 131 -13.96 -3.90 11.82
N GLU A 132 -15.08 -4.57 12.09
CA GLU A 132 -16.25 -3.98 12.75
C GLU A 132 -15.90 -3.51 14.17
N THR A 133 -15.24 -4.36 14.95
CA THR A 133 -14.83 -4.04 16.32
C THR A 133 -13.89 -2.85 16.34
N PHE A 134 -12.88 -2.84 15.46
CA PHE A 134 -11.92 -1.75 15.39
C PHE A 134 -12.58 -0.44 14.95
N ASN A 135 -13.42 -0.48 13.93
CA ASN A 135 -14.13 0.70 13.44
C ASN A 135 -15.04 1.29 14.53
N HIS A 136 -15.86 0.45 15.16
CA HIS A 136 -16.76 0.86 16.23
C HIS A 136 -16.00 1.46 17.43
N ALA A 137 -14.91 0.81 17.87
CA ALA A 137 -14.11 1.28 19.01
C ALA A 137 -13.43 2.62 18.76
N ASN A 138 -13.14 2.96 17.50
CA ASN A 138 -12.42 4.16 17.11
C ASN A 138 -13.31 5.24 16.47
N GLY A 139 -14.63 5.00 16.36
CA GLY A 139 -15.57 5.93 15.70
C GLY A 139 -15.34 6.07 14.20
N LEU A 140 -14.79 5.04 13.56
CA LEU A 140 -14.55 5.00 12.13
C LEU A 140 -15.76 4.39 11.40
N ILE A 141 -15.95 4.81 10.16
CA ILE A 141 -16.93 4.23 9.24
C ILE A 141 -16.28 3.29 8.23
N LEU A 142 -14.96 3.41 8.03
CA LEU A 142 -14.24 2.72 6.97
C LEU A 142 -12.74 2.60 7.26
N VAL A 143 -12.18 1.44 6.93
CA VAL A 143 -10.76 1.24 6.67
C VAL A 143 -10.53 1.24 5.15
N SER A 144 -9.79 2.22 4.65
CA SER A 144 -9.34 2.29 3.26
C SER A 144 -7.91 1.82 3.14
N ARG A 145 -7.66 0.86 2.24
CA ARG A 145 -6.37 0.19 2.14
C ARG A 145 -5.94 -0.17 0.72
N ALA A 146 -4.71 -0.68 0.54
CA ALA A 146 -4.16 -1.10 -0.76
C ALA A 146 -3.56 -2.53 -0.72
N HIS A 147 -2.29 -2.71 -1.11
CA HIS A 147 -1.50 -3.96 -1.05
C HIS A 147 -1.97 -5.19 -1.86
N GLN A 148 -3.25 -5.57 -1.79
CA GLN A 148 -3.81 -6.70 -2.53
C GLN A 148 -4.15 -6.28 -3.97
N LEU A 149 -3.84 -7.18 -4.91
CA LEU A 149 -4.23 -7.00 -6.31
C LEU A 149 -5.74 -7.19 -6.42
N GLU A 150 -6.45 -6.15 -6.86
CA GLU A 150 -7.88 -6.21 -7.14
C GLU A 150 -8.11 -6.04 -8.64
N MET A 151 -8.80 -7.02 -9.24
CA MET A 151 -9.01 -7.10 -10.70
C MET A 151 -9.78 -5.88 -11.23
N GLU A 152 -10.74 -5.39 -10.46
CA GLU A 152 -11.56 -4.22 -10.82
C GLU A 152 -10.93 -2.89 -10.35
N GLY A 153 -9.68 -2.93 -9.85
CA GLY A 153 -8.98 -1.77 -9.29
C GLY A 153 -9.47 -1.35 -7.90
N PHE A 154 -10.58 -1.90 -7.41
CA PHE A 154 -11.03 -1.78 -6.03
C PHE A 154 -11.95 -2.96 -5.65
N ASN A 155 -12.10 -3.19 -4.34
CA ASN A 155 -12.98 -4.22 -3.79
C ASN A 155 -13.49 -3.82 -2.41
N TRP A 156 -14.77 -4.07 -2.15
CA TRP A 156 -15.40 -3.84 -0.84
C TRP A 156 -15.56 -5.19 -0.14
N CYS A 157 -15.09 -5.30 1.10
CA CYS A 157 -15.27 -6.49 1.93
C CYS A 157 -15.75 -6.13 3.35
N HIS A 158 -16.03 -7.16 4.15
CA HIS A 158 -16.44 -7.04 5.56
C HIS A 158 -17.67 -6.13 5.74
N ASP A 159 -18.73 -6.37 4.96
CA ASP A 159 -19.93 -5.53 4.91
C ASP A 159 -19.63 -4.02 4.77
N LYS A 160 -18.69 -3.70 3.87
CA LYS A 160 -18.21 -2.34 3.56
C LYS A 160 -17.45 -1.64 4.69
N ASN A 161 -17.03 -2.35 5.73
CA ASN A 161 -16.12 -1.81 6.74
C ASN A 161 -14.68 -1.64 6.20
N VAL A 162 -14.34 -2.32 5.11
CA VAL A 162 -13.03 -2.28 4.48
C VAL A 162 -13.17 -2.11 2.96
N VAL A 163 -12.33 -1.26 2.38
CA VAL A 163 -12.16 -1.15 0.93
C VAL A 163 -10.68 -1.30 0.57
N THR A 164 -10.40 -2.19 -0.39
CA THR A 164 -9.09 -2.32 -1.04
C THR A 164 -9.11 -1.51 -2.33
N ILE A 165 -8.10 -0.66 -2.54
CA ILE A 165 -7.91 0.15 -3.75
C ILE A 165 -6.55 -0.20 -4.37
N PHE A 166 -6.54 -0.49 -5.66
CA PHE A 166 -5.35 -0.85 -6.42
C PHE A 166 -5.22 0.03 -7.67
N SER A 167 -4.21 0.91 -7.69
CA SER A 167 -4.08 1.97 -8.70
C SER A 167 -3.03 1.69 -9.79
N ALA A 168 -2.54 0.45 -9.93
CA ALA A 168 -1.55 0.08 -10.94
C ALA A 168 -2.19 -0.75 -12.07
N PRO A 169 -2.85 -0.12 -13.07
CA PRO A 169 -3.43 -0.84 -14.20
C PRO A 169 -2.32 -1.54 -15.01
N ASN A 170 -2.64 -2.71 -15.56
CA ASN A 170 -1.67 -3.55 -16.27
C ASN A 170 -0.47 -3.99 -15.41
N TYR A 171 -0.73 -4.36 -14.14
CA TYR A 171 0.32 -4.71 -13.20
C TYR A 171 1.25 -5.77 -13.79
N CYS A 172 2.54 -5.45 -13.80
CA CYS A 172 3.62 -6.28 -14.37
C CYS A 172 3.46 -6.67 -15.84
N TYR A 173 2.65 -5.97 -16.64
CA TYR A 173 2.35 -6.30 -18.04
C TYR A 173 1.76 -7.71 -18.25
N ARG A 174 1.28 -8.34 -17.18
CA ARG A 174 0.64 -9.66 -17.20
C ARG A 174 -0.87 -9.57 -16.97
N PHE A 175 -1.32 -8.53 -16.28
CA PHE A 175 -2.70 -8.42 -15.79
C PHE A 175 -3.34 -7.10 -16.24
N ILE A 176 -4.01 -7.09 -17.39
CA ILE A 176 -4.61 -5.90 -18.05
C ILE A 176 -5.88 -5.46 -17.28
N PHE A 177 -5.93 -4.21 -16.80
CA PHE A 177 -7.13 -3.62 -16.15
C PHE A 177 -7.30 -2.12 -16.49
N SER A 178 -8.52 -1.62 -16.28
CA SER A 178 -9.02 -0.34 -16.81
C SER A 178 -9.48 0.70 -15.76
N HIS A 179 -9.27 0.48 -14.45
CA HIS A 179 -9.94 1.30 -13.43
C HIS A 179 -9.04 1.67 -12.23
N SER A 180 -9.17 2.92 -11.75
CA SER A 180 -8.67 3.37 -10.45
C SER A 180 -9.70 4.31 -9.80
N PHE A 181 -9.79 4.33 -8.46
CA PHE A 181 -10.87 4.99 -7.72
C PHE A 181 -10.36 6.08 -6.75
N SER A 182 -11.08 7.20 -6.65
CA SER A 182 -10.83 8.31 -5.70
C SER A 182 -12.06 8.52 -4.81
N PHE A 183 -11.86 8.73 -3.52
CA PHE A 183 -12.93 8.76 -2.51
C PHE A 183 -13.52 10.17 -2.25
N LEU A 184 -12.85 11.25 -2.68
CA LEU A 184 -13.17 12.62 -2.24
C LEU A 184 -14.04 13.44 -3.20
N GLU A 185 -14.25 12.97 -4.42
CA GLU A 185 -15.26 13.49 -5.33
C GLU A 185 -15.87 12.27 -6.04
N ASP A 186 -17.17 12.31 -6.31
CA ASP A 186 -18.01 11.27 -6.94
C ASP A 186 -17.61 10.94 -8.40
N LEU A 187 -16.32 11.00 -8.70
CA LEU A 187 -15.68 10.82 -10.00
C LEU A 187 -15.18 9.38 -10.12
N ARG A 188 -16.10 8.49 -10.46
CA ARG A 188 -15.74 7.21 -11.09
C ARG A 188 -15.17 7.54 -12.47
N SER A 189 -13.85 7.49 -12.61
CA SER A 189 -13.16 7.72 -13.88
C SER A 189 -12.45 6.44 -14.29
N ASP A 190 -12.75 5.94 -15.48
CA ASP A 190 -12.07 4.79 -16.06
C ASP A 190 -10.63 5.20 -16.43
N PHE A 191 -9.64 4.51 -15.89
CA PHE A 191 -8.22 4.78 -16.09
C PHE A 191 -7.54 3.56 -16.68
N ASP A 192 -7.37 3.55 -18.00
CA ASP A 192 -6.55 2.57 -18.71
C ASP A 192 -5.06 2.90 -18.61
N ALA A 193 -4.21 1.87 -18.78
CA ALA A 193 -2.78 2.08 -18.95
C ALA A 193 -2.51 3.02 -20.13
N ALA A 194 -1.67 4.04 -19.90
CA ALA A 194 -1.34 5.01 -20.94
C ALA A 194 -0.71 4.31 -22.18
N PRO A 195 -1.15 4.63 -23.41
CA PRO A 195 -0.58 4.03 -24.62
C PRO A 195 0.91 4.37 -24.73
N ARG A 196 1.74 3.36 -24.96
CA ARG A 196 3.17 3.57 -25.22
C ARG A 196 3.36 4.08 -26.66
N LYS A 197 4.16 5.13 -26.84
CA LYS A 197 4.76 5.43 -28.16
C LYS A 197 5.67 4.26 -28.52
N GLU A 198 5.68 3.84 -29.79
CA GLU A 198 6.54 2.76 -30.28
C GLU A 198 8.02 3.06 -29.99
N GLU A 199 8.53 2.54 -28.88
CA GLU A 199 9.97 2.45 -28.64
C GLU A 199 10.51 1.19 -29.34
N PRO A 200 11.69 1.26 -29.97
CA PRO A 200 12.26 0.11 -30.67
C PRO A 200 12.40 -1.06 -29.69
N GLN A 201 12.01 -2.27 -30.14
CA GLN A 201 12.07 -3.51 -29.36
C GLN A 201 13.49 -3.78 -28.85
N SER A 202 13.85 -3.22 -27.70
CA SER A 202 14.91 -3.78 -26.88
C SER A 202 14.34 -5.00 -26.18
N SER A 203 15.02 -6.14 -26.31
CA SER A 203 14.68 -7.41 -25.68
C SER A 203 14.80 -7.32 -24.16
N TRP A 204 13.82 -6.70 -23.52
CA TRP A 204 13.68 -6.69 -22.08
C TRP A 204 13.32 -8.11 -21.63
N ARG A 205 14.29 -8.83 -21.03
CA ARG A 205 13.97 -9.99 -20.20
C ARG A 205 13.37 -9.47 -18.90
N PHE A 206 12.10 -9.75 -18.69
CA PHE A 206 11.44 -9.51 -17.41
C PHE A 206 12.08 -10.38 -16.34
N PRO A 207 12.44 -9.83 -15.18
CA PRO A 207 12.93 -10.65 -14.08
C PRO A 207 11.79 -11.46 -13.45
N ASP A 208 12.09 -12.67 -12.97
CA ASP A 208 11.13 -13.65 -12.47
C ASP A 208 10.48 -13.30 -11.11
N TYR A 209 10.85 -12.18 -10.48
CA TYR A 209 10.47 -11.85 -9.10
C TYR A 209 9.02 -11.32 -8.92
N PHE A 210 8.22 -11.27 -9.99
CA PHE A 210 6.78 -10.95 -9.94
C PHE A 210 5.88 -12.20 -9.95
N LEU A 211 6.43 -13.35 -9.52
CA LEU A 211 5.73 -14.61 -9.31
C LEU A 211 5.26 -14.76 -7.86
#